data_AF-A0A3D0FRL7-F1
#
_entry.id   AF-A0A3D0FRL7-F1
#
_cell.length_a   1.000
_cell.length_b   1.000
_cell.length_c   1.000
_cell.angle_alpha   90.00
_cell.angle_beta   90.00
_cell.angle_gamma   90.00
#
_symmetry.space_group_name_H-M   'P 1'
#
loop_
_entity.id
_entity.type
_entity.pdbx_description
1 polymer ?
#
loop_
_entity_poly.entity_id
_entity_poly.type
_entity_poly.pdbx_seq_one_letter_code
_entity_poly.pdbx_strand_id
1 'polypeptide(L)'
;MKNLPDQPETFSTADLGIAVFLITLGHELVRTNVIDQRRLVFHFRRKDNTDSLISKYLTGDAKAPAKKLFENYRSLRALAFAGTNNLK
;
A
#
# COMPACT_ATOMS: atom_id res chain seq x y z
N MET A 1 15.15 18.14 -7.75
CA MET A 1 14.20 17.10 -7.31
C MET A 1 12.82 17.48 -7.81
N LYS A 2 12.22 16.70 -8.73
CA LYS A 2 10.87 16.99 -9.23
C LYS A 2 9.87 16.58 -8.14
N ASN A 3 9.33 17.57 -7.42
CA ASN A 3 8.11 17.39 -6.64
C ASN A 3 6.99 17.03 -7.61
N LEU A 4 6.59 15.76 -7.67
CA LEU A 4 5.29 15.42 -8.25
C LEU A 4 4.24 16.04 -7.33
N PRO A 5 3.24 16.75 -7.86
CA PRO A 5 2.16 17.27 -7.03
C PRO A 5 1.49 16.10 -6.31
N ASP A 6 1.27 16.25 -5.01
CA ASP A 6 0.31 15.45 -4.25
C ASP A 6 -1.02 15.55 -5.00
N GLN A 7 -1.33 14.50 -5.76
CA GLN A 7 -2.62 14.38 -6.42
C GLN A 7 -3.63 14.15 -5.28
N PRO A 8 -4.59 15.06 -5.05
CA PRO A 8 -5.56 14.94 -3.96
C PRO A 8 -6.42 13.67 -4.05
N GLU A 9 -6.36 12.97 -5.18
CA GLU A 9 -7.06 11.72 -5.48
C GLU A 9 -6.30 10.44 -5.05
N THR A 10 -5.13 10.54 -4.44
CA THR A 10 -4.33 9.36 -4.06
C THR A 10 -3.99 9.32 -2.58
N PHE A 11 -4.10 8.13 -1.99
CA PHE A 11 -3.53 7.82 -0.68
C PHE A 11 -2.22 7.07 -0.88
N SER A 12 -1.17 7.41 -0.11
CA SER A 12 0.10 6.70 -0.19
C SER A 12 0.57 6.18 1.15
N THR A 13 1.16 4.98 1.16
CA THR A 13 1.77 4.40 2.36
C THR A 13 3.05 3.63 2.01
N ALA A 14 4.04 3.66 2.92
CA ALA A 14 5.19 2.76 2.88
C ALA A 14 4.97 1.49 3.73
N ASP A 15 3.86 1.43 4.48
CA ASP A 15 3.53 0.32 5.35
C ASP A 15 2.92 -0.83 4.54
N LEU A 16 3.61 -1.97 4.52
CA LEU A 16 3.17 -3.17 3.80
C LEU A 16 1.85 -3.71 4.36
N GLY A 17 1.62 -3.63 5.67
CA GLY A 17 0.39 -4.10 6.31
C GLY A 17 -0.83 -3.30 5.87
N ILE A 18 -0.72 -1.97 5.87
CA ILE A 18 -1.78 -1.07 5.38
C ILE A 18 -2.01 -1.30 3.88
N ALA A 19 -0.95 -1.41 3.08
CA ALA A 19 -1.07 -1.66 1.64
C ALA A 19 -1.80 -2.98 1.34
N VAL A 20 -1.44 -4.05 2.05
CA VAL A 20 -2.08 -5.37 1.94
C VAL A 20 -3.54 -5.33 2.39
N PHE A 21 -3.83 -4.60 3.47
CA PHE A 21 -5.20 -4.43 3.95
C PHE A 21 -6.07 -3.72 2.91
N LEU A 22 -5.60 -2.59 2.37
CA LEU A 22 -6.34 -1.80 1.37
C LEU A 22 -6.60 -2.58 0.09
N ILE A 23 -5.59 -3.25 -0.48
CA ILE A 23 -5.78 -4.05 -1.70
C ILE A 23 -6.73 -5.24 -1.45
N THR A 24 -6.71 -5.81 -0.24
CA THR A 24 -7.62 -6.90 0.15
C THR A 24 -9.08 -6.43 0.20
N LEU A 25 -9.31 -5.17 0.57
CA LEU A 25 -10.63 -4.53 0.54
C LEU A 25 -10.97 -3.87 -0.81
N GLY A 26 -10.24 -4.20 -1.87
CA GLY A 26 -10.52 -3.75 -3.23
C GLY A 26 -10.19 -2.28 -3.48
N HIS A 27 -9.27 -1.69 -2.71
CA HIS A 27 -8.65 -0.42 -3.12
C HIS A 27 -7.66 -0.67 -4.25
N GLU A 28 -7.71 0.19 -5.25
CA GLU A 28 -6.90 0.08 -6.45
C GLU A 28 -5.50 0.63 -6.18
N LEU A 29 -4.48 -0.22 -6.29
CA LEU A 29 -3.08 0.19 -6.30
C LEU A 29 -2.76 0.80 -7.67
N VAL A 30 -2.58 2.12 -7.72
CA VAL A 30 -2.37 2.89 -8.95
C VAL A 30 -0.92 2.77 -9.42
N ARG A 31 0.02 2.90 -8.48
CA ARG A 31 1.47 2.82 -8.77
C ARG A 31 2.26 2.49 -7.51
N THR A 32 3.52 2.13 -7.72
CA THR A 32 4.51 2.07 -6.65
C THR A 32 5.72 2.93 -7.01
N ASN A 33 6.31 3.58 -6.02
CA ASN A 33 7.46 4.46 -6.17
C ASN A 33 8.56 4.00 -5.21
N VAL A 34 9.76 3.74 -5.74
CA VAL A 34 10.94 3.51 -4.91
C VAL A 34 11.51 4.87 -4.54
N ILE A 35 11.51 5.22 -3.25
CA ILE A 35 12.04 6.50 -2.77
C ILE A 35 13.54 6.38 -2.47
N ASP A 36 13.96 5.23 -1.95
CA ASP A 36 15.36 4.90 -1.69
C ASP A 36 15.59 3.39 -1.80
N GLN A 37 16.83 2.95 -1.59
CA GLN A 37 17.26 1.55 -1.73
C GLN A 37 16.47 0.56 -0.86
N ARG A 38 15.72 1.02 0.15
CA ARG A 38 15.01 0.20 1.13
C ARG A 38 13.51 0.50 1.19
N ARG A 39 13.04 1.55 0.51
CA ARG A 39 11.69 2.08 0.71
C ARG A 39 10.89 2.13 -0.58
N LEU A 40 9.92 1.22 -0.68
CA LEU A 40 8.84 1.24 -1.66
C LEU A 40 7.61 1.93 -1.06
N VAL A 41 7.02 2.86 -1.81
CA VAL A 41 5.74 3.52 -1.46
C VAL A 41 4.65 3.07 -2.40
N PHE A 42 3.54 2.63 -1.82
CA PHE A 42 2.33 2.20 -2.52
C PHE A 42 1.37 3.37 -2.64
N HIS A 43 0.93 3.68 -3.86
CA HIS A 43 -0.05 4.73 -4.11
C HIS A 43 -1.39 4.10 -4.53
N PHE A 44 -2.41 4.30 -3.72
CA PHE A 44 -3.78 3.83 -3.94
C PHE A 44 -4.68 4.97 -4.42
N ARG A 45 -5.66 4.65 -5.25
CA ARG A 45 -6.77 5.58 -5.55
C ARG A 45 -7.56 5.80 -4.28
N ARG A 46 -7.70 7.07 -3.87
CA ARG A 46 -8.45 7.44 -2.67
C ARG A 46 -9.94 7.19 -2.89
N LYS A 47 -10.60 6.64 -1.87
CA LYS A 47 -12.05 6.45 -1.80
C LYS A 47 -12.56 7.15 -0.54
N ASP A 48 -13.85 7.47 -0.49
CA ASP A 48 -14.47 8.16 0.65
C ASP A 48 -14.24 7.45 1.99
N ASN A 49 -14.08 6.12 1.98
CA ASN A 49 -13.85 5.32 3.17
C ASN A 49 -12.38 5.01 3.48
N THR A 50 -11.41 5.51 2.69
CA THR A 50 -10.00 5.17 2.87
C THR A 50 -9.49 5.54 4.26
N ASP A 51 -9.76 6.76 4.74
CA ASP A 51 -9.30 7.21 6.06
C ASP A 51 -9.95 6.41 7.20
N SER A 52 -11.25 6.11 7.07
CA SER A 52 -11.98 5.28 8.04
C SER A 52 -11.41 3.87 8.14
N LEU A 53 -11.06 3.26 6.99
CA LEU A 53 -10.46 1.94 6.96
C LEU A 53 -9.07 1.91 7.59
N ILE A 54 -8.25 2.92 7.31
CA ILE A 54 -6.92 3.05 7.92
C ILE A 54 -7.05 3.21 9.43
N SER A 55 -7.97 4.05 9.90
CA SER A 55 -8.24 4.20 11.33
C SER A 55 -8.59 2.85 11.98
N LYS A 56 -9.49 2.07 11.37
CA LYS A 56 -9.84 0.73 11.88
C LYS A 56 -8.66 -0.23 11.89
N TYR A 57 -7.77 -0.14 10.90
CA TYR A 57 -6.54 -0.95 10.87
C TYR A 57 -5.64 -0.61 12.06
N LEU A 58 -5.44 0.68 12.32
CA LEU A 58 -4.57 1.15 13.40
C LEU A 58 -5.15 0.90 14.80
N THR A 59 -6.47 0.91 14.97
CA THR A 59 -7.13 0.59 16.24
C THR A 59 -7.31 -0.90 16.51
N GLY A 60 -7.02 -1.76 15.51
CA GLY A 60 -7.22 -3.20 15.62
C GLY A 60 -8.65 -3.68 15.33
N ASP A 61 -9.56 -2.78 14.92
CA ASP A 61 -10.96 -3.09 14.61
C ASP A 61 -11.20 -3.52 13.15
N ALA A 62 -10.15 -3.56 12.34
CA ALA A 62 -10.21 -3.92 10.94
C ALA A 62 -10.62 -5.40 10.74
N LYS A 63 -11.45 -5.64 9.72
CA LYS A 63 -11.84 -6.98 9.26
C LYS A 63 -11.48 -7.14 7.79
N ALA A 64 -10.89 -8.27 7.44
CA ALA A 64 -10.58 -8.63 6.06
C ALA A 64 -10.68 -10.15 5.85
N PRO A 65 -11.00 -10.63 4.64
CA PRO A 65 -10.97 -12.06 4.35
C PRO A 65 -9.56 -12.64 4.48
N ALA A 66 -9.35 -13.53 5.46
CA ALA A 66 -8.02 -14.02 5.85
C ALA A 66 -7.22 -14.62 4.68
N LYS A 67 -7.85 -15.48 3.87
CA LYS A 67 -7.19 -16.10 2.71
C LYS A 67 -6.65 -15.05 1.72
N LYS A 68 -7.50 -14.09 1.34
CA LYS A 68 -7.11 -12.99 0.42
C LYS A 68 -6.02 -12.12 1.02
N LEU A 69 -6.08 -11.85 2.34
CA LEU A 69 -5.07 -11.07 3.04
C LEU A 69 -3.69 -11.72 2.91
N PHE A 70 -3.58 -13.03 3.16
CA PHE A 70 -2.31 -13.75 3.04
C PHE A 70 -1.81 -13.88 1.60
N GLU A 71 -2.71 -14.08 0.63
CA GLU A 71 -2.37 -14.11 -0.80
C GLU A 71 -1.80 -12.75 -1.23
N ASN A 72 -2.49 -11.66 -0.89
CA ASN A 72 -2.04 -10.30 -1.20
C ASN A 72 -0.76 -9.93 -0.47
N TYR A 73 -0.58 -10.38 0.77
CA TYR A 73 0.68 -10.18 1.51
C TYR A 73 1.87 -10.78 0.76
N ARG A 74 1.75 -12.02 0.29
CA ARG A 74 2.83 -12.68 -0.47
C ARG A 74 3.14 -11.91 -1.75
N SER A 75 2.12 -11.50 -2.50
CA SER A 75 2.27 -10.74 -3.74
C SER A 75 2.93 -9.38 -3.54
N LEU A 76 2.45 -8.58 -2.58
CA LEU A 76 2.99 -7.23 -2.33
C LEU A 76 4.39 -7.28 -1.71
N ARG A 77 4.66 -8.28 -0.86
CA ARG A 77 6.01 -8.50 -0.31
C ARG A 77 7.01 -8.83 -1.41
N ALA A 78 6.65 -9.70 -2.36
CA ALA A 78 7.48 -10.02 -3.52
C ALA A 78 7.75 -8.77 -4.37
N LEU A 79 6.74 -7.93 -4.61
CA LEU A 79 6.88 -6.65 -5.30
C LEU A 79 7.84 -5.71 -4.55
N ALA A 80 7.70 -5.59 -3.22
CA ALA A 80 8.56 -4.77 -2.38
C ALA A 80 10.03 -5.20 -2.50
N PHE A 81 10.31 -6.50 -2.41
CA PHE A 81 11.67 -7.01 -2.59
C PHE A 81 12.20 -6.81 -4.02
N ALA A 82 11.39 -7.06 -5.05
CA ALA A 82 11.82 -6.86 -6.43
C ALA A 82 12.13 -5.38 -6.73
N GLY A 83 11.32 -4.45 -6.21
CA GLY A 83 11.53 -3.02 -6.35
C GLY A 83 12.78 -2.50 -5.64
N THR A 84 13.21 -3.15 -4.55
CA THR A 84 14.41 -2.76 -3.78
C THR A 84 15.68 -3.53 -4.17
N ASN A 85 15.59 -4.71 -4.81
CA ASN A 85 16.71 -5.63 -5.04
C ASN A 85 17.52 -5.41 -6.34
N ASN A 86 17.39 -4.28 -7.04
CA ASN A 86 18.28 -3.93 -8.16
C ASN A 86 19.60 -3.29 -7.73
N LEU A 87 20.09 -3.60 -6.53
CA LEU A 87 21.34 -3.08 -5.99
C LEU A 87 22.20 -4.24 -5.52
N LYS A 88 22.85 -4.89 -6.48
CA LYS A 88 24.16 -5.51 -6.25
C LYS A 88 25.23 -4.45 -6.48
#